data_AF-A0A932SAV9-F1
#
_entry.id   AF-A0A932SAV9-F1
#
_cell.length_a   1.000
_cell.length_b   1.000
_cell.length_c   1.000
_cell.angle_alpha   90.00
_cell.angle_beta   90.00
_cell.angle_gamma   90.00
#
_symmetry.space_group_name_H-M   'P 1'
#
loop_
_entity.id
_entity.type
_entity.pdbx_description
1 polymer ?
#
loop_
_entity_poly.entity_id
_entity_poly.type
_entity_poly.pdbx_seq_one_letter_code
_entity_poly.pdbx_strand_id
1 'polypeptide(L)' 'MSNSEIRQALGSAKIELLEDYPTDPRGHSALFLGFTLLGEPLHAVIGLASETMLFVTVYRPYPAKWYDWRVRRK' A
#
# COMPACT_ATOMS: atom_id res chain seq x y z
N MET A 1 -3.29 6.80 12.41
CA MET A 1 -4.12 6.46 11.25
C MET A 1 -5.26 5.59 11.75
N SER A 2 -6.49 5.96 11.46
CA SER A 2 -7.70 5.24 11.88
C SER A 2 -8.07 4.15 10.88
N ASN A 3 -8.83 3.15 11.33
CA ASN A 3 -9.39 2.13 10.43
C ASN A 3 -10.28 2.73 9.32
N SER A 4 -10.91 3.89 9.58
CA SER A 4 -11.70 4.62 8.58
C SER A 4 -10.82 5.17 7.46
N GLU A 5 -9.69 5.81 7.80
CA GLU A 5 -8.72 6.32 6.81
C GLU A 5 -8.15 5.18 5.95
N ILE A 6 -7.83 4.04 6.56
CA ILE A 6 -7.33 2.85 5.83
C ILE A 6 -8.38 2.36 4.83
N ARG A 7 -9.62 2.17 5.28
CA ARG A 7 -10.74 1.72 4.42
C ARG A 7 -11.01 2.69 3.28
N GLN A 8 -10.91 3.98 3.55
CA GLN A 8 -11.10 5.02 2.54
C GLN A 8 -10.03 4.99 1.46
N ALA A 9 -8.75 4.93 1.84
CA ALA A 9 -7.67 4.98 0.87
C ALA A 9 -7.52 3.67 0.08
N LEU A 10 -7.59 2.54 0.79
CA LEU A 10 -7.23 1.22 0.27
C LEU A 10 -8.45 0.36 -0.11
N GLY A 11 -9.66 0.81 0.22
CA GLY A 11 -10.92 0.23 -0.27
C GLY A 11 -11.52 1.01 -1.45
N SER A 12 -10.82 2.03 -1.95
CA SER A 12 -11.27 2.82 -3.11
C SER A 12 -10.86 2.16 -4.43
N ALA A 13 -11.51 2.53 -5.53
CA ALA A 13 -11.13 2.09 -6.88
C ALA A 13 -9.79 2.70 -7.39
N LYS A 14 -9.15 3.57 -6.60
CA LYS A 14 -7.96 4.34 -7.01
C LYS A 14 -6.66 3.81 -6.39
N ILE A 15 -6.62 2.56 -5.97
CA ILE A 15 -5.37 1.94 -5.51
C ILE A 15 -4.45 1.63 -6.69
N GLU A 16 -3.15 1.81 -6.49
CA GLU A 16 -2.12 1.57 -7.48
C GLU A 16 -1.15 0.51 -6.96
N LEU A 17 -0.88 -0.52 -7.75
CA LEU A 17 0.17 -1.49 -7.48
C LEU A 17 1.53 -0.85 -7.82
N LEU A 18 2.40 -0.70 -6.82
CA LEU A 18 3.72 -0.11 -7.01
C LEU A 18 4.83 -1.14 -7.18
N GLU A 19 4.84 -2.16 -6.33
CA GLU A 19 5.87 -3.20 -6.33
C GLU A 19 5.21 -4.56 -6.10
N ASP A 20 5.63 -5.58 -6.85
CA ASP A 20 5.15 -6.94 -6.74
C ASP A 20 6.25 -7.85 -6.17
N TYR A 21 5.92 -8.64 -5.15
CA TYR A 21 6.84 -9.53 -4.44
C TYR A 21 6.31 -10.98 -4.48
N PRO A 22 6.37 -11.65 -5.63
CA PRO A 22 5.83 -13.01 -5.80
C PRO A 22 6.55 -14.06 -4.95
N THR A 23 7.80 -13.79 -4.57
CA THR A 23 8.66 -14.74 -3.83
C THR A 23 9.05 -14.23 -2.44
N ASP A 24 8.26 -13.35 -1.83
CA ASP A 24 8.49 -12.96 -0.43
C ASP A 24 8.48 -14.24 0.45
N PRO A 25 9.41 -14.39 1.42
CA PRO A 25 9.48 -15.57 2.28
C PRO A 25 8.17 -15.93 2.99
N ARG A 26 7.24 -14.98 3.13
CA ARG A 26 5.93 -15.16 3.77
C ARG A 26 4.80 -15.48 2.78
N GLY A 27 5.12 -15.65 1.49
CA GLY A 27 4.16 -15.83 0.39
C GLY A 27 3.99 -14.56 -0.44
N HIS A 28 3.32 -14.66 -1.59
CA HIS A 28 3.11 -13.56 -2.52
C HIS A 28 2.56 -12.33 -1.80
N SER A 29 3.26 -11.20 -1.91
CA SER A 29 2.81 -9.92 -1.39
C SER A 29 3.11 -8.80 -2.38
N ALA A 30 2.49 -7.65 -2.17
CA ALA A 30 2.70 -6.49 -3.03
C ALA A 30 2.54 -5.18 -2.25
N LEU A 31 3.24 -4.14 -2.69
CA LEU A 31 3.09 -2.78 -2.20
C LEU A 31 2.05 -2.02 -3.04
N PHE A 32 1.04 -1.49 -2.37
CA PHE A 32 0.01 -0.64 -2.95
C PHE A 32 0.10 0.79 -2.42
N LEU A 33 -0.30 1.73 -3.27
CA LEU A 33 -0.51 3.14 -2.95
C LEU A 33 -2.00 3.46 -3.07
N GLY A 34 -2.57 4.04 -2.02
CA GLY A 34 -3.90 4.65 -2.03
C GLY A 34 -3.84 6.09 -1.52
N PHE A 35 -4.95 6.81 -1.64
CA PHE A 35 -5.08 8.18 -1.16
C PHE A 35 -6.34 8.33 -0.32
N THR A 36 -6.24 9.02 0.81
CA THR A 36 -7.42 9.42 1.59
C THR A 36 -8.28 10.40 0.79
N LEU A 37 -9.50 10.69 1.26
CA LEU A 37 -10.38 11.71 0.65
C LEU A 37 -9.73 13.10 0.64
N LEU A 38 -8.81 13.36 1.58
CA LEU A 38 -8.04 14.59 1.65
C LEU A 38 -6.81 14.58 0.73
N GLY A 39 -6.59 13.51 -0.03
CA GLY A 39 -5.46 13.38 -0.94
C GLY A 39 -4.14 12.99 -0.26
N GLU A 40 -4.18 12.50 0.98
CA GLU A 40 -2.97 12.05 1.68
C GLU A 40 -2.57 10.63 1.23
N PRO A 41 -1.30 10.38 0.89
CA PRO A 41 -0.86 9.06 0.43
C PRO A 41 -0.77 8.05 1.58
N LEU A 42 -1.18 6.82 1.29
CA LEU A 42 -0.99 5.66 2.17
C LEU A 42 -0.39 4.50 1.39
N HIS A 43 0.68 3.93 1.93
CA HIS A 43 1.31 2.71 1.45
C HIS A 43 0.84 1.53 2.27
N ALA A 44 0.53 0.43 1.59
CA ALA A 44 0.18 -0.83 2.22
C ALA A 44 0.93 -1.98 1.57
N VAL A 45 1.64 -2.77 2.38
CA VAL A 45 2.09 -4.09 1.94
C VAL A 45 0.98 -5.07 2.25
N ILE A 46 0.49 -5.74 1.22
CA ILE A 46 -0.63 -6.68 1.31
C ILE A 46 -0.14 -8.06 0.87
N GLY A 47 -0.31 -9.06 1.74
CA GLY A 47 -0.15 -10.46 1.39
C GLY A 47 -1.36 -10.93 0.59
N LEU A 48 -1.09 -11.58 -0.54
CA LEU A 48 -2.07 -12.07 -1.50
C LEU A 48 -2.18 -13.60 -1.33
N ALA A 49 -3.16 -14.04 -0.56
CA ALA A 49 -3.56 -15.45 -0.49
C ALA A 49 -4.81 -15.68 -1.37
N SER A 50 -5.05 -16.93 -1.78
CA SER A 50 -6.07 -17.27 -2.78
C SER A 50 -7.45 -16.65 -2.51
N GLU A 51 -7.94 -16.75 -1.28
CA GLU A 51 -9.27 -16.26 -0.88
C GLU A 51 -9.19 -15.14 0.16
N THR A 52 -7.99 -14.61 0.44
CA THR A 52 -7.81 -13.64 1.53
C THR A 52 -6.67 -12.68 1.24
N MET A 53 -6.89 -11.41 1.55
CA MET A 53 -5.85 -10.39 1.56
C MET A 53 -5.52 -10.02 2.99
N LEU A 54 -4.23 -9.99 3.32
CA LEU A 54 -3.75 -9.63 4.66
C LEU A 54 -2.93 -8.35 4.59
N PHE A 55 -3.33 -7.31 5.31
CA PHE A 55 -2.49 -6.14 5.50
C PHE A 55 -1.30 -6.50 6.39
N VAL A 56 -0.10 -6.55 5.81
CA VAL A 56 1.15 -6.81 6.54
C VAL A 56 1.59 -5.53 7.26
N THR A 57 1.57 -4.40 6.56
CA THR A 57 1.83 -3.08 7.15
C THR A 57 1.11 -1.99 6.36
N VAL A 58 0.69 -0.93 7.06
CA VAL A 58 0.13 0.28 6.45
C VAL A 58 0.84 1.50 7.05
N TYR A 59 1.36 2.38 6.21
CA TYR A 59 2.14 3.54 6.64
C TYR A 59 1.97 4.74 5.69
N ARG A 60 2.24 5.95 6.18
CA ARG A 60 2.38 7.15 5.34
C ARG A 60 3.79 7.16 4.74
N PRO A 61 3.96 7.21 3.41
CA PRO A 61 5.29 7.27 2.82
C PRO A 61 6.00 8.56 3.21
N TYR A 62 7.29 8.47 3.50
CA TYR A 62 8.10 9.65 3.80
C TYR A 62 8.53 10.34 2.49
N PRO A 63 8.28 11.65 2.30
CA PRO A 63 8.58 12.33 1.03
C PRO A 63 10.06 12.23 0.61
N ALA A 64 10.98 12.19 1.57
CA ALA A 64 12.41 12.06 1.27
C ALA A 64 12.82 10.65 0.81
N LYS A 65 11.93 9.64 0.91
CA LYS A 65 12.18 8.26 0.46
C LYS A 65 11.47 7.93 -0.86
N TRP A 66 10.61 8.81 -1.36
CA TRP A 66 9.76 8.53 -2.52
C TRP A 66 9.72 9.70 -3.51
N TYR A 67 9.57 9.38 -4.78
CA TYR A 67 9.22 10.34 -5.83
C TYR A 67 7.73 10.15 -6.17
N ASP A 68 6.94 11.22 -6.00
CA ASP A 68 5.48 11.22 -6.18
C ASP A 68 4.75 10.03 -5.54
N TRP A 69 5.27 9.59 -4.39
CA TRP A 69 4.81 8.42 -3.62
C TRP A 69 4.93 7.07 -4.35
N ARG A 70 5.41 7.03 -5.61
CA ARG A 70 5.39 5.83 -6.45
C ARG A 70 6.72 5.10 -6.53
N VAL A 71 7.80 5.87 -6.62
CA VAL A 71 9.14 5.33 -6.88
C VAL A 71 10.03 5.55 -5.66
N ARG A 72 10.64 4.49 -5.13
CA ARG A 72 11.62 4.64 -4.04
C ARG A 72 12.84 5.39 -4.53
N ARG A 73 13.31 6.33 -3.72
CA ARG A 73 14.64 6.93 -3.87
C ARG A 73 15.68 5.88 -3.47
N LYS A 74 16.71 5.71 -4.30
CA LYS A 74 17.88 4.85 -4.01
C LYS A 74 18.78 5.52 -2.98
#